data_AF-A0A952SXJ7-F1
#
_entry.id   AF-A0A952SXJ7-F1
#
_cell.length_a   1.000
_cell.length_b   1.000
_cell.length_c   1.000
_cell.angle_alpha   90.00
_cell.angle_beta   90.00
_cell.angle_gamma   90.00
#
_symmetry.space_group_name_H-M   'P 1'
#
loop_
_entity.id
_entity.type
_entity.pdbx_description
1 polymer ?
#
loop_
_entity_poly.entity_id
_entity_poly.type
_entity_poly.pdbx_seq_one_letter_code
_entity_poly.pdbx_strand_id
1 'polypeptide(L)'
;MPSLYDRIVKGWANVVPPRETYETEKDRYLKRQYGITLRQYRTLLDHQGCACRICGKPEDDTYGKWLAVDHDHQHGHVRGLLCNGCNSVLGHAGDSIETLQRAIDYLKASERLVTMIHKVKPITNKQRNR
;
A
#
# COMPACT_ATOMS: atom_id res chain seq x y z
N MET A 1 27.59 -15.49 -25.33
CA MET A 1 26.45 -14.71 -25.85
C MET A 1 25.71 -14.14 -24.66
N PRO A 2 25.67 -12.81 -24.45
CA PRO A 2 24.97 -12.22 -23.31
C PRO A 2 23.48 -12.53 -23.40
N SER A 3 22.89 -12.79 -22.25
CA SER A 3 21.47 -13.14 -22.15
C SER A 3 20.59 -11.97 -22.59
N LEU A 4 19.32 -12.23 -22.90
CA LEU A 4 18.35 -11.17 -23.23
C LEU A 4 18.28 -10.11 -22.09
N TYR A 5 18.58 -10.53 -20.86
CA TYR A 5 18.69 -9.69 -19.67
C TYR A 5 19.79 -8.62 -19.81
N ASP A 6 20.98 -8.98 -20.29
CA ASP A 6 22.13 -8.07 -20.37
C ASP A 6 21.97 -6.95 -21.41
N ARG A 7 21.06 -7.13 -22.38
CA ARG A 7 20.80 -6.15 -23.44
C ARG A 7 19.81 -5.07 -23.05
N ILE A 8 18.96 -5.31 -22.05
CA ILE A 8 17.90 -4.37 -21.63
C ILE A 8 18.45 -3.35 -20.61
N VAL A 9 19.46 -3.70 -19.82
CA VAL A 9 19.95 -2.86 -18.70
C VAL A 9 20.83 -1.68 -19.15
N LYS A 10 21.45 -1.74 -20.33
CA LYS A 10 22.43 -0.73 -20.80
C LYS A 10 21.83 0.57 -21.36
N GLY A 11 20.58 0.90 -21.04
CA GLY A 11 19.96 2.18 -21.44
C GLY A 11 19.64 3.14 -20.30
N TRP A 12 19.62 2.69 -19.04
CA TRP A 12 19.03 3.45 -17.92
C TRP A 12 19.86 3.36 -16.64
N ALA A 13 21.19 3.34 -16.75
CA ALA A 13 22.11 3.17 -15.62
C ALA A 13 22.10 4.30 -14.55
N ASN A 14 21.19 5.28 -14.62
CA ASN A 14 21.26 6.52 -13.82
C ASN A 14 20.06 6.79 -12.88
N VAL A 15 19.11 5.87 -12.67
CA VAL A 15 17.89 6.16 -11.87
C VAL A 15 17.69 5.27 -10.64
N VAL A 16 18.39 4.15 -10.52
CA VAL A 16 18.22 3.25 -9.37
C VAL A 16 19.58 3.06 -8.69
N PRO A 17 19.78 3.57 -7.45
CA PRO A 17 21.02 3.35 -6.72
C PRO A 17 21.25 1.85 -6.47
N PRO A 18 22.51 1.42 -6.24
CA PRO A 18 22.84 0.03 -5.95
C PRO A 18 21.98 -0.52 -4.80
N ARG A 19 21.51 -1.77 -4.93
CA ARG A 19 20.58 -2.39 -3.97
C ARG A 19 21.05 -2.36 -2.50
N GLU A 20 22.37 -2.40 -2.28
CA GLU A 20 23.00 -2.37 -0.94
C GLU A 20 22.81 -1.03 -0.20
N THR A 21 22.89 0.10 -0.91
CA THR A 21 22.69 1.43 -0.30
C THR A 21 21.21 1.69 0.00
N TYR A 22 20.32 1.13 -0.81
CA TYR A 22 18.87 1.26 -0.64
C TYR A 22 18.34 0.52 0.60
N GLU A 23 18.81 -0.70 0.87
CA GLU A 23 18.38 -1.46 2.06
C GLU A 23 18.83 -0.80 3.37
N THR A 24 20.03 -0.22 3.39
CA THR A 24 20.59 0.44 4.57
C THR A 24 19.90 1.78 4.88
N GLU A 25 19.58 2.58 3.87
CA GLU A 25 18.76 3.79 4.03
C GLU A 25 17.37 3.46 4.55
N LYS A 26 16.77 2.38 4.04
CA LYS A 26 15.46 1.94 4.46
C LYS A 26 15.43 1.46 5.90
N ASP A 27 16.37 0.60 6.28
CA ASP A 27 16.48 0.12 7.66
C ASP A 27 16.61 1.31 8.64
N ARG A 28 17.38 2.34 8.26
CA ARG A 28 17.49 3.59 9.04
C ARG A 28 16.16 4.33 9.13
N TYR A 29 15.43 4.48 8.03
CA TYR A 29 14.11 5.12 8.01
C TYR A 29 13.11 4.37 8.90
N LEU A 30 13.01 3.05 8.75
CA LEU A 30 12.10 2.22 9.52
C LEU A 30 12.39 2.29 11.02
N LYS A 31 13.67 2.24 11.41
CA LYS A 31 14.10 2.41 12.79
C LYS A 31 13.71 3.78 13.34
N ARG A 32 13.95 4.85 12.56
CA ARG A 32 13.68 6.22 13.00
C ARG A 32 12.18 6.52 13.13
N GLN A 33 11.35 6.02 12.22
CA GLN A 33 9.93 6.38 12.18
C GLN A 33 9.05 5.42 12.97
N TYR A 34 9.39 4.14 12.99
CA TYR A 34 8.52 3.08 13.52
C TYR A 34 9.20 2.21 14.56
N GLY A 35 10.49 2.44 14.86
CA GLY A 35 11.23 1.63 15.83
C GLY A 35 11.50 0.19 15.39
N ILE A 36 11.27 -0.16 14.12
CA ILE A 36 11.47 -1.52 13.58
C ILE A 36 12.65 -1.58 12.61
N THR A 37 13.31 -2.73 12.58
CA THR A 37 14.34 -3.06 11.60
C THR A 37 13.74 -3.52 10.28
N LEU A 38 14.54 -3.46 9.20
CA LEU A 38 14.19 -4.05 7.91
C LEU A 38 13.87 -5.54 8.02
N ARG A 39 14.58 -6.27 8.90
CA ARG A 39 14.30 -7.69 9.16
C ARG A 39 12.91 -7.88 9.77
N GLN A 40 12.54 -7.06 10.75
CA GLN A 40 11.21 -7.12 11.36
C GLN A 40 10.12 -6.75 10.35
N TYR A 41 10.36 -5.75 9.49
CA TYR A 41 9.46 -5.43 8.38
C TYR A 41 9.24 -6.65 7.47
N ARG A 42 10.31 -7.30 7.00
CA ARG A 42 10.23 -8.49 6.14
C ARG A 42 9.51 -9.65 6.82
N THR A 43 9.74 -9.83 8.12
CA THR A 43 9.05 -10.85 8.94
C THR A 43 7.55 -10.56 9.01
N LEU A 44 7.16 -9.31 9.22
CA LEU A 44 5.76 -8.88 9.22
C LEU A 44 5.12 -9.06 7.84
N LEU A 45 5.84 -8.75 6.77
CA LEU A 45 5.40 -8.93 5.39
C LEU A 45 5.09 -10.41 5.10
N ASP A 46 6.01 -11.30 5.46
CA ASP A 46 5.85 -12.75 5.28
C ASP A 46 4.65 -13.30 6.06
N HIS A 47 4.49 -12.89 7.32
CA HIS A 47 3.31 -13.24 8.13
C HIS A 47 1.97 -12.76 7.54
N GLN A 48 1.98 -11.77 6.63
CA GLN A 48 0.79 -11.29 5.93
C GLN A 48 0.58 -11.93 4.56
N GLY A 49 1.41 -12.92 4.17
CA GLY A 49 1.37 -13.51 2.85
C GLY A 49 1.90 -12.58 1.75
N CYS A 50 2.87 -11.73 2.08
CA CYS A 50 3.51 -10.78 1.17
C CYS A 50 2.53 -9.79 0.52
N ALA A 51 1.49 -9.39 1.26
CA ALA A 51 0.41 -8.57 0.74
C ALA A 51 -0.13 -7.56 1.77
N CYS A 52 -0.86 -6.57 1.25
CA CYS A 52 -1.63 -5.61 2.04
C CYS A 52 -2.62 -6.35 2.95
N ARG A 53 -2.57 -6.07 4.26
CA ARG A 53 -3.45 -6.71 5.25
C ARG A 53 -4.94 -6.51 4.98
N ILE A 54 -5.32 -5.41 4.32
CA ILE A 54 -6.74 -5.05 4.09
C ILE A 54 -7.24 -5.58 2.75
N CYS A 55 -6.57 -5.25 1.64
CA CYS A 55 -7.08 -5.56 0.30
C CYS A 55 -6.40 -6.76 -0.36
N GLY A 56 -5.39 -7.37 0.27
CA GLY A 56 -4.67 -8.51 -0.27
C GLY A 56 -3.82 -8.20 -1.50
N LYS A 57 -3.68 -6.93 -1.89
CA LYS A 57 -2.79 -6.55 -3.00
C LYS A 57 -1.35 -6.92 -2.64
N PRO A 58 -0.64 -7.70 -3.47
CA PRO A 58 0.74 -8.07 -3.19
C PRO A 58 1.64 -6.84 -3.07
N GLU A 59 2.71 -6.97 -2.30
CA GLU A 59 3.77 -5.97 -2.34
C GLU A 59 4.34 -5.88 -3.77
N ASP A 60 4.51 -4.65 -4.26
CA ASP A 60 5.12 -4.37 -5.55
C ASP A 60 6.48 -3.72 -5.30
N ASP A 61 7.51 -4.55 -5.16
CA ASP A 61 8.87 -4.07 -4.94
C ASP A 61 9.46 -3.39 -6.19
N THR A 62 8.76 -3.43 -7.33
CA THR A 62 9.15 -2.76 -8.55
C THR A 62 9.22 -1.25 -8.28
N TYR A 63 10.39 -0.66 -8.54
CA TYR A 63 10.67 0.76 -8.29
C TYR A 63 10.56 1.18 -6.81
N GLY A 64 10.65 0.25 -5.85
CA GLY A 64 10.68 0.59 -4.43
C GLY A 64 9.33 0.99 -3.82
N LYS A 65 8.21 0.52 -4.38
CA LYS A 65 6.85 0.76 -3.85
C LYS A 65 6.42 -0.26 -2.78
N TRP A 66 6.97 -0.07 -1.59
CA TRP A 66 6.72 -1.00 -0.49
C TRP A 66 5.38 -0.71 0.19
N LEU A 67 4.87 -1.69 0.92
CA LEU A 67 3.69 -1.47 1.75
C LEU A 67 4.04 -0.51 2.90
N ALA A 68 3.14 0.43 3.18
CA ALA A 68 3.26 1.37 4.29
C ALA A 68 3.13 0.64 5.63
N VAL A 69 3.92 1.03 6.62
CA VAL A 69 3.80 0.56 8.01
C VAL A 69 2.64 1.31 8.66
N ASP A 70 1.56 0.59 8.89
CA ASP A 70 0.38 1.10 9.59
C ASP A 70 0.54 0.90 11.10
N HIS A 71 0.20 1.93 11.88
CA HIS A 71 0.33 1.92 13.32
C HIS A 71 -0.82 2.69 13.98
N ASP A 72 -1.14 2.30 15.19
CA ASP A 72 -2.11 3.02 16.02
C ASP A 72 -1.50 4.34 16.53
N HIS A 73 -2.20 5.45 16.32
CA HIS A 73 -1.75 6.79 16.73
C HIS A 73 -1.85 7.05 18.25
N GLN A 74 -2.55 6.20 19.02
CA GLN A 74 -2.69 6.36 20.47
C GLN A 74 -1.51 5.75 21.25
N HIS A 75 -1.05 4.55 20.87
CA HIS A 75 -0.01 3.81 21.59
C HIS A 75 1.23 3.53 20.73
N GLY A 76 1.19 3.82 19.43
CA GLY A 76 2.31 3.60 18.52
C GLY A 76 2.53 2.14 18.12
N HIS A 77 1.57 1.25 18.40
CA HIS A 77 1.67 -0.16 18.05
C HIS A 77 1.50 -0.36 16.54
N VAL A 78 2.46 -1.06 15.91
CA VAL A 78 2.36 -1.47 14.51
C VAL A 78 1.20 -2.45 14.35
N ARG A 79 0.23 -2.10 13.48
CA ARG A 79 -0.95 -2.92 13.18
C ARG A 79 -0.68 -3.87 12.01
N GLY A 80 0.10 -3.44 11.02
CA GLY A 80 0.41 -4.24 9.85
C GLY A 80 1.02 -3.44 8.70
N LEU A 81 1.13 -4.10 7.54
CA LEU A 81 1.55 -3.47 6.29
C LEU A 81 0.37 -3.28 5.33
N LEU A 82 0.21 -2.06 4.80
CA LEU A 82 -0.90 -1.66 3.93
C LEU A 82 -0.42 -1.06 2.62
N CYS A 83 -1.19 -1.21 1.55
CA CYS A 83 -0.94 -0.42 0.34
C CYS A 83 -1.36 1.04 0.59
N ASN A 84 -0.77 1.98 -0.16
CA ASN A 84 -1.04 3.41 0.02
C ASN A 84 -2.54 3.75 -0.01
N GLY A 85 -3.32 3.11 -0.89
CA GLY A 85 -4.76 3.35 -0.98
C GLY A 85 -5.50 2.95 0.31
N CYS A 86 -5.22 1.76 0.85
CA CYS A 86 -5.82 1.32 2.10
C CYS A 86 -5.37 2.18 3.29
N ASN A 87 -4.08 2.54 3.35
CA ASN A 87 -3.53 3.40 4.39
C ASN A 87 -4.19 4.79 4.37
N SER A 88 -4.36 5.39 3.19
CA SER A 88 -5.05 6.67 3.04
C SER A 88 -6.50 6.62 3.44
N VAL A 89 -7.22 5.52 3.14
CA VAL A 89 -8.62 5.36 3.58
C VAL A 89 -8.73 5.39 5.11
N LEU A 90 -7.84 4.69 5.83
CA LEU A 90 -7.82 4.73 7.29
C LEU A 90 -7.49 6.13 7.82
N GLY A 91 -6.48 6.79 7.25
CA GLY A 91 -6.11 8.15 7.62
C GLY A 91 -7.25 9.16 7.39
N HIS A 92 -7.97 9.07 6.27
CA HIS A 92 -9.13 9.92 5.98
C HIS A 92 -10.32 9.63 6.89
N ALA A 93 -10.47 8.39 7.35
CA ALA A 93 -11.47 8.04 8.36
C ALA A 93 -11.04 8.46 9.78
N GLY A 94 -9.82 8.98 9.95
CA GLY A 94 -9.25 9.34 11.26
C GLY A 94 -9.11 8.15 12.19
N ASP A 95 -8.84 6.96 11.65
CA ASP A 95 -8.86 5.68 12.38
C ASP A 95 -10.18 5.39 13.12
N SER A 96 -11.27 6.07 12.78
CA SER A 96 -12.57 5.92 13.45
C SER A 96 -13.36 4.74 12.86
N ILE A 97 -13.60 3.74 13.71
CA ILE A 97 -14.48 2.61 13.41
C ILE A 97 -15.89 3.12 13.04
N GLU A 98 -16.39 4.14 13.74
CA GLU A 98 -17.71 4.71 13.49
C GLU A 98 -17.81 5.32 12.08
N THR A 99 -16.80 6.09 11.67
CA THR A 99 -16.75 6.68 10.32
C THR A 99 -16.74 5.60 9.25
N LEU A 100 -15.94 4.54 9.42
CA LEU A 100 -15.87 3.42 8.49
C LEU A 100 -17.19 2.65 8.43
N GLN A 101 -17.86 2.44 9.57
CA GLN A 101 -19.15 1.76 9.62
C GLN A 101 -20.23 2.57 8.90
N ARG A 102 -20.30 3.89 9.13
CA ARG A 102 -21.22 4.77 8.41
C ARG A 102 -20.98 4.76 6.89
N ALA A 103 -19.73 4.67 6.45
CA ALA A 103 -19.40 4.54 5.03
C ALA A 103 -19.92 3.21 4.44
N ILE A 104 -19.79 2.10 5.17
CA ILE A 104 -20.37 0.80 4.77
C ILE A 104 -21.90 0.90 4.67
N ASP A 105 -22.55 1.50 5.66
CA ASP A 105 -24.01 1.63 5.70
C ASP A 105 -24.53 2.50 4.55
N TYR A 106 -23.82 3.60 4.23
CA TYR A 106 -24.09 4.44 3.07
C TYR A 106 -24.02 3.66 1.75
N LEU A 107 -22.97 2.85 1.54
CA LEU A 107 -22.82 2.04 0.33
C LEU A 107 -23.97 1.03 0.20
N LYS A 108 -24.30 0.30 1.27
CA LYS A 108 -25.42 -0.66 1.30
C LYS A 108 -26.76 0.00 1.04
N ALA A 109 -26.99 1.20 1.60
CA ALA A 109 -28.21 1.96 1.35
C ALA A 109 -28.28 2.46 -0.10
N SER A 110 -27.15 2.86 -0.67
CA SER A 110 -27.07 3.34 -2.05
C SER A 110 -27.40 2.26 -3.09
N GLU A 111 -27.06 0.99 -2.83
CA GLU A 111 -27.45 -0.14 -3.70
C GLU A 111 -28.98 -0.24 -3.86
N ARG A 112 -29.75 0.27 -2.91
CA ARG A 112 -31.22 0.30 -2.95
C ARG A 112 -31.80 1.58 -3.58
N LEU A 113 -31.04 2.69 -3.60
CA LEU A 113 -31.51 4.02 -4.05
C LEU A 113 -31.16 4.36 -5.52
N VAL A 114 -30.28 3.59 -6.16
CA VAL A 114 -29.86 3.79 -7.58
C VAL A 114 -31.03 3.66 -8.58
N THR A 115 -32.24 3.30 -8.13
CA THR A 115 -33.44 3.18 -8.97
C THR A 115 -34.16 4.52 -9.26
N MET A 116 -33.84 5.64 -8.57
CA MET A 116 -34.65 6.88 -8.68
C MET A 116 -34.01 8.09 -9.38
N ILE A 117 -32.68 8.20 -9.51
CA ILE A 117 -32.03 9.37 -10.13
C ILE A 117 -31.07 8.89 -11.23
N HIS A 118 -31.23 9.42 -12.45
CA HIS A 118 -30.53 9.09 -13.70
C HIS A 118 -29.19 8.32 -13.57
N LYS A 119 -29.11 7.15 -14.22
CA LYS A 119 -27.89 6.34 -14.34
C LYS A 119 -26.73 7.17 -14.90
N VAL A 120 -25.75 7.51 -14.07
CA VAL A 120 -24.43 7.97 -14.55
C VAL A 120 -23.74 6.80 -15.22
N LYS A 121 -23.07 7.02 -16.37
CA LYS A 121 -22.35 5.95 -17.09
C LYS A 121 -21.40 5.22 -16.12
N PRO A 122 -21.39 3.87 -16.09
CA PRO A 122 -20.48 3.13 -15.22
C PRO A 122 -19.03 3.50 -15.56
N ILE A 123 -18.29 3.97 -14.55
CA ILE A 123 -16.86 4.24 -14.69
C ILE A 123 -16.17 2.88 -14.78
N THR A 124 -15.66 2.53 -15.96
CA THR A 124 -14.87 1.30 -16.11
C THR A 124 -13.58 1.42 -15.28
N ASN A 125 -13.16 0.32 -14.65
CA ASN A 125 -12.02 0.23 -13.72
C ASN A 125 -10.67 0.79 -14.24
N LYS A 126 -10.58 1.21 -15.50
CA LYS A 126 -9.41 1.83 -16.13
C LYS A 126 -9.12 3.26 -15.69
N GLN A 127 -10.04 3.94 -14.99
CA GLN A 127 -9.89 5.35 -14.58
C GLN A 127 -9.65 5.58 -13.08
N ARG A 128 -9.58 4.52 -12.26
CA ARG A 128 -9.39 4.64 -10.79
C ARG A 128 -7.93 4.67 -10.32
N ASN A 129 -6.97 4.40 -11.21
CA ASN A 129 -5.53 4.38 -10.91
C ASN A 129 -4.80 5.50 -11.68
N ARG A 130 -5.15 6.76 -11.42
CA ARG A 130 -4.33 7.92 -11.79
C ARG A 130 -4.10 8.77 -10.55
#